data_AF-A0A7L3Q0R0-F1
#
_entry.id   AF-A0A7L3Q0R0-F1
#
_cell.length_a   1.000
_cell.length_b   1.000
_cell.length_c   1.000
_cell.angle_alpha   90.00
_cell.angle_beta   90.00
_cell.angle_gamma   90.00
#
_symmetry.space_group_name_H-M   'P 1'
#
loop_
_entity.id
_entity.type
_entity.pdbx_description
1 polymer ?
#
loop_
_entity_poly.entity_id
_entity_poly.type
_entity_poly.pdbx_seq_one_letter_code
_entity_poly.pdbx_strand_id
1 'polypeptide(L)'
;CCRDALVTSTVNCLTSFVSGFVIFTVLGYMAEMRNEDVSEVAKDTGPSLLFITYAEAIANMPASTFFAIIFFLMLLTLGLDSTFAGLEGVITGVLDEFPHVWGKRRELFVLGLIIVCFLGSLATLTFGGAYVVKLFEEYATGPAVLTVVFLEAVAVSWFYGITQFCNDVKEMLGSAPGWYWRVCWVAISPLFLLFVTCSFLSNPPELRLFEYDYPYWTTVLGYCIGTSSIIFIPLYMVYRLISTPGTLKERILKSITPETATEIPFGDIRMNAV
;
A
#
# COMPACT_ATOMS: atom_id res chain seq x y z
N CYS A 1 -7.07 -4.20 -20.01
CA CYS A 1 -6.76 -3.36 -18.84
C CYS A 1 -7.86 -2.33 -18.51
N CYS A 2 -8.36 -1.49 -19.43
CA CYS A 2 -9.37 -0.46 -19.07
C CYS A 2 -10.68 -1.04 -18.49
N ARG A 3 -11.28 -2.03 -19.17
CA ARG A 3 -12.45 -2.75 -18.65
C ARG A 3 -12.14 -3.43 -17.32
N ASP A 4 -10.97 -4.05 -17.22
CA ASP A 4 -10.55 -4.78 -16.01
C ASP A 4 -10.45 -3.83 -14.82
N ALA A 5 -9.82 -2.66 -15.00
CA ALA A 5 -9.71 -1.64 -13.95
C ALA A 5 -11.09 -1.13 -13.47
N LEU A 6 -12.02 -0.89 -14.40
CA LEU A 6 -13.39 -0.48 -14.06
C LEU A 6 -14.15 -1.57 -13.29
N VAL A 7 -14.08 -2.82 -13.76
CA VAL A 7 -14.74 -3.95 -13.10
C VAL A 7 -14.13 -4.20 -11.72
N THR A 8 -12.81 -4.27 -11.60
CA THR A 8 -12.13 -4.50 -10.32
C THR A 8 -12.46 -3.41 -9.30
N SER A 9 -12.43 -2.13 -9.71
CA SER A 9 -12.79 -1.02 -8.81
C SER A 9 -14.26 -1.10 -8.37
N THR A 10 -15.16 -1.41 -9.31
CA THR A 10 -16.60 -1.54 -9.02
C THR A 10 -16.87 -2.71 -8.07
N VAL A 11 -16.23 -3.86 -8.30
CA VAL A 11 -16.34 -5.04 -7.43
C VAL A 11 -15.82 -4.73 -6.04
N ASN A 12 -14.67 -4.06 -5.90
CA ASN A 12 -14.15 -3.66 -4.59
C ASN A 12 -15.14 -2.78 -3.81
N CYS A 13 -15.73 -1.78 -4.47
CA CYS A 13 -16.73 -0.90 -3.86
C CYS A 13 -18.01 -1.65 -3.49
N LEU A 14 -18.53 -2.51 -4.37
CA LEU A 14 -19.73 -3.31 -4.11
C LEU A 14 -19.51 -4.32 -2.98
N THR A 15 -18.35 -4.99 -2.94
CA THR A 15 -17.99 -5.90 -1.85
C THR A 15 -17.92 -5.15 -0.52
N SER A 16 -17.34 -3.96 -0.50
CA SER A 16 -17.30 -3.12 0.71
C SER A 16 -18.71 -2.69 1.16
N PHE A 17 -19.58 -2.34 0.20
CA PHE A 17 -20.97 -1.99 0.48
C PHE A 17 -21.78 -3.17 1.04
N VAL A 18 -21.65 -4.36 0.44
CA VAL A 18 -22.30 -5.59 0.91
C VAL A 18 -21.74 -6.01 2.28
N SER A 19 -20.42 -5.91 2.48
CA SER A 19 -19.77 -6.17 3.77
C SER A 19 -20.34 -5.27 4.87
N GLY A 20 -20.63 -4.00 4.57
CA GLY A 20 -21.34 -3.11 5.48
C GLY A 20 -22.65 -3.70 5.99
N PHE A 21 -23.54 -4.19 5.11
CA PHE A 21 -24.78 -4.84 5.56
C PHE A 21 -24.51 -6.07 6.43
N VAL A 22 -23.55 -6.91 6.05
CA VAL A 22 -23.20 -8.11 6.82
C VAL A 22 -22.77 -7.71 8.23
N ILE A 23 -21.85 -6.75 8.35
CA ILE A 23 -21.35 -6.29 9.65
C ILE A 23 -22.46 -5.65 10.50
N PHE A 24 -23.18 -4.67 9.93
CA PHE A 24 -24.18 -3.92 10.70
C PHE A 24 -25.43 -4.74 11.06
N THR A 25 -25.77 -5.78 10.30
CA THR A 25 -26.88 -6.68 10.69
C THR A 25 -26.55 -7.52 11.90
N VAL A 26 -25.33 -8.05 11.99
CA VAL A 26 -24.86 -8.81 13.17
C VAL A 26 -24.67 -7.88 14.38
N LEU A 27 -24.14 -6.66 14.18
CA LEU A 27 -24.05 -5.67 15.24
C LEU A 27 -25.44 -5.24 15.74
N GLY A 28 -26.41 -5.06 14.84
CA GLY A 28 -27.80 -4.76 15.19
C GLY A 28 -28.44 -5.89 16.00
N TYR A 29 -28.19 -7.14 15.65
CA TYR A 29 -28.62 -8.30 16.45
C TYR A 29 -28.00 -8.29 17.85
N MET A 30 -26.70 -7.97 17.97
CA MET A 30 -26.03 -7.89 19.26
C MET A 30 -26.55 -6.73 20.12
N ALA A 31 -26.83 -5.58 19.51
CA ALA A 31 -27.43 -4.42 20.17
C ALA A 31 -28.83 -4.73 20.72
N GLU A 32 -29.66 -5.42 19.94
CA GLU A 32 -30.99 -5.87 20.36
C GLU A 32 -30.91 -6.85 21.54
N MET A 33 -29.96 -7.81 21.51
CA MET A 33 -29.75 -8.73 22.63
C MET A 33 -29.33 -8.02 23.92
N ARG A 34 -28.51 -6.96 23.81
CA ARG A 34 -27.99 -6.20 24.96
C ARG A 34 -28.90 -5.08 25.44
N ASN A 35 -29.95 -4.74 24.69
CA ASN A 35 -30.77 -3.53 24.91
C ASN A 35 -29.91 -2.25 24.93
N GLU A 36 -28.94 -2.17 24.03
CA GLU A 36 -28.03 -1.03 23.88
C GLU A 36 -28.16 -0.44 22.47
N ASP A 37 -27.71 0.80 22.28
CA ASP A 37 -27.64 1.40 20.94
C ASP A 37 -26.51 0.76 20.13
N VAL A 38 -26.67 0.66 18.80
CA VAL A 38 -25.66 0.07 17.91
C VAL A 38 -24.32 0.83 18.01
N SER A 39 -24.36 2.14 18.25
CA SER A 39 -23.15 2.94 18.43
C SER A 39 -22.32 2.53 19.66
N GLU A 40 -22.96 2.03 20.71
CA GLU A 40 -22.28 1.55 21.93
C GLU A 40 -21.56 0.22 21.67
N VAL A 41 -22.18 -0.66 20.88
CA VAL A 41 -21.62 -1.96 20.48
C VAL A 41 -20.50 -1.81 19.43
N ALA A 42 -20.52 -0.72 18.66
CA ALA A 42 -19.55 -0.41 17.60
C ALA A 42 -18.46 0.60 18.03
N LYS A 43 -18.31 0.90 19.33
CA LYS A 43 -17.33 1.87 19.84
C LYS A 43 -15.89 1.57 19.43
N ASP A 44 -15.50 0.31 19.54
CA ASP A 44 -14.13 -0.12 19.26
C ASP A 44 -13.95 -0.36 17.75
N THR A 45 -13.57 0.68 17.03
CA THR A 45 -13.21 0.55 15.61
C THR A 45 -11.85 -0.14 15.47
N GLY A 46 -11.75 -1.14 14.59
CA GLY A 46 -10.52 -1.88 14.32
C GLY A 46 -10.65 -3.39 14.58
N PRO A 47 -9.54 -4.08 14.89
CA PRO A 47 -9.54 -5.54 15.07
C PRO A 47 -10.52 -6.02 16.16
N SER A 48 -10.69 -5.26 17.23
CA SER A 48 -11.58 -5.61 18.35
C SER A 48 -13.03 -5.83 17.91
N LEU A 49 -13.51 -5.06 16.92
CA LEU A 49 -14.86 -5.22 16.38
C LEU A 49 -15.11 -6.64 15.86
N LEU A 50 -14.14 -7.18 15.12
CA LEU A 50 -14.24 -8.50 14.48
C LEU A 50 -13.90 -9.64 15.44
N PHE A 51 -12.87 -9.46 16.27
CA PHE A 51 -12.36 -10.53 17.14
C PHE A 51 -13.06 -10.64 18.50
N ILE A 52 -13.79 -9.61 18.94
CA ILE A 52 -14.53 -9.61 20.21
C ILE A 52 -16.03 -9.55 19.92
N THR A 53 -16.52 -8.41 19.46
CA THR A 53 -17.96 -8.16 19.30
C THR A 53 -18.62 -9.13 18.32
N TYR A 54 -17.98 -9.35 17.17
CA TYR A 54 -18.50 -10.26 16.15
C TYR A 54 -18.42 -11.73 16.57
N ALA A 55 -17.32 -12.13 17.20
CA ALA A 55 -17.14 -13.48 17.70
C ALA A 55 -18.18 -13.82 18.79
N GLU A 56 -18.47 -12.85 19.66
CA GLU A 56 -19.52 -12.98 20.68
C GLU A 56 -20.92 -13.08 20.07
N ALA A 57 -21.24 -12.25 19.07
CA ALA A 57 -22.52 -12.34 18.38
C ALA A 57 -22.72 -13.72 17.73
N ILE A 58 -21.68 -14.25 17.06
CA ILE A 58 -21.68 -15.60 16.47
C ILE A 58 -21.85 -16.68 17.53
N ALA A 59 -21.25 -16.53 18.71
CA ALA A 59 -21.34 -17.52 19.80
C ALA A 59 -22.78 -17.71 20.30
N ASN A 60 -23.63 -16.68 20.18
CA ASN A 60 -25.04 -16.71 20.57
C ASN A 60 -25.98 -17.29 19.49
N MET A 61 -25.47 -17.54 18.27
CA MET A 61 -26.26 -18.09 17.17
C MET A 61 -26.38 -19.62 17.24
N PRO A 62 -27.50 -20.21 16.77
CA PRO A 62 -27.58 -21.65 16.58
C PRO A 62 -26.53 -22.11 15.55
N ALA A 63 -25.90 -23.26 15.79
CA ALA A 63 -24.78 -23.76 14.98
C ALA A 63 -23.55 -22.82 14.92
N SER A 64 -23.26 -22.13 16.02
CA SER A 64 -22.14 -21.17 16.16
C SER A 64 -20.79 -21.69 15.65
N THR A 65 -20.46 -22.97 15.84
CA THR A 65 -19.22 -23.57 15.32
C THR A 65 -19.08 -23.43 13.80
N PHE A 66 -20.17 -23.61 13.04
CA PHE A 66 -20.15 -23.46 11.59
C PHE A 66 -19.85 -22.02 11.17
N PHE A 67 -20.57 -21.06 11.77
CA PHE A 67 -20.40 -19.64 11.50
C PHE A 67 -19.01 -19.12 11.92
N ALA A 68 -18.47 -19.59 13.04
CA ALA A 68 -17.12 -19.23 13.48
C ALA A 68 -16.06 -19.71 12.48
N ILE A 69 -16.14 -20.97 12.00
CA ILE A 69 -15.18 -21.51 11.04
C ILE A 69 -15.19 -20.69 9.75
N ILE A 70 -16.37 -20.45 9.15
CA ILE A 70 -16.43 -19.69 7.89
C ILE A 70 -16.01 -18.23 8.07
N PHE A 71 -16.29 -17.62 9.23
CA PHE A 71 -15.93 -16.23 9.52
C PHE A 71 -14.41 -16.07 9.65
N PHE A 72 -13.74 -16.89 10.46
CA PHE A 72 -12.29 -16.80 10.60
C PHE A 72 -11.56 -17.28 9.33
N LEU A 73 -12.10 -18.27 8.61
CA LEU A 73 -11.57 -18.67 7.32
C LEU A 73 -11.68 -17.52 6.30
N MET A 74 -12.81 -16.80 6.28
CA MET A 74 -12.99 -15.61 5.44
C MET A 74 -11.93 -14.55 5.76
N LEU A 75 -11.71 -14.22 7.05
CA LEU A 75 -10.68 -13.26 7.45
C LEU A 75 -9.28 -13.69 7.00
N LEU A 76 -8.95 -14.98 7.11
CA LEU A 76 -7.70 -15.53 6.60
C LEU A 76 -7.59 -15.40 5.08
N THR A 77 -8.63 -15.74 4.33
CA THR A 77 -8.61 -15.62 2.86
C THR A 77 -8.46 -14.17 2.39
N LEU A 78 -9.11 -13.22 3.05
CA LEU A 78 -8.99 -11.78 2.73
C LEU A 78 -7.56 -11.27 2.94
N GLY A 79 -6.89 -11.74 4.00
CA GLY A 79 -5.49 -11.42 4.26
C GLY A 79 -4.54 -12.08 3.26
N LEU A 80 -4.75 -13.36 2.96
CA LEU A 80 -3.86 -14.15 2.10
C LEU A 80 -3.69 -13.54 0.71
N ASP A 81 -4.79 -13.28 0.00
CA ASP A 81 -4.74 -12.75 -1.37
C ASP A 81 -4.03 -11.39 -1.43
N SER A 82 -4.29 -10.53 -0.46
CA SER A 82 -3.67 -9.20 -0.35
C SER A 82 -2.16 -9.30 -0.08
N THR A 83 -1.74 -10.22 0.80
CA THR A 83 -0.31 -10.42 1.10
C THR A 83 0.46 -11.01 -0.09
N PHE A 84 -0.17 -11.91 -0.86
CA PHE A 84 0.44 -12.45 -2.07
C PHE A 84 0.65 -11.38 -3.13
N ALA A 85 -0.34 -10.51 -3.37
CA ALA A 85 -0.18 -9.41 -4.31
C ALA A 85 0.95 -8.44 -3.88
N GLY A 86 1.03 -8.09 -2.59
CA GLY A 86 2.08 -7.22 -2.07
C GLY A 86 3.49 -7.82 -2.20
N LEU A 87 3.67 -9.08 -1.79
CA LEU A 87 4.95 -9.77 -1.92
C LEU A 87 5.34 -9.96 -3.39
N GLU A 88 4.41 -10.34 -4.26
CA GLU A 88 4.67 -10.53 -5.69
C GLU A 88 5.11 -9.24 -6.37
N GLY A 89 4.56 -8.08 -5.96
CA GLY A 89 5.02 -6.77 -6.44
C GLY A 89 6.47 -6.48 -6.09
N VAL A 90 6.87 -6.75 -4.83
CA VAL A 90 8.27 -6.58 -4.39
C VAL A 90 9.19 -7.58 -5.08
N ILE A 91 8.77 -8.84 -5.19
CA ILE A 91 9.55 -9.91 -5.83
C ILE A 91 9.79 -9.55 -7.30
N THR A 92 8.73 -9.21 -8.04
CA THR A 92 8.83 -8.83 -9.44
C THR A 92 9.73 -7.61 -9.61
N GLY A 93 9.54 -6.55 -8.80
CA GLY A 93 10.37 -5.34 -8.87
C GLY A 93 11.87 -5.60 -8.67
N VAL A 94 12.25 -6.46 -7.72
CA VAL A 94 13.68 -6.78 -7.49
C VAL A 94 14.24 -7.71 -8.58
N LEU A 95 13.43 -8.65 -9.08
CA LEU A 95 13.86 -9.56 -10.15
C LEU A 95 14.05 -8.85 -11.49
N ASP A 96 13.23 -7.84 -11.79
CA ASP A 96 13.33 -7.04 -13.01
C ASP A 96 14.52 -6.08 -12.97
N GLU A 97 14.89 -5.57 -11.79
CA GLU A 97 16.08 -4.71 -11.61
C GLU A 97 17.40 -5.51 -11.65
N PHE A 98 17.42 -6.73 -11.09
CA PHE A 98 18.62 -7.57 -11.02
C PHE A 98 18.46 -8.95 -11.70
N PRO A 99 18.10 -9.00 -13.01
CA PRO A 99 17.75 -10.25 -13.69
C PRO A 99 18.95 -11.22 -13.79
N HIS A 100 20.16 -10.68 -13.92
CA HIS A 100 21.39 -11.48 -14.02
C HIS A 100 21.75 -12.22 -12.73
N VAL A 101 21.43 -11.64 -11.56
CA VAL A 101 21.78 -12.20 -10.25
C VAL A 101 20.70 -13.18 -9.78
N TRP A 102 19.43 -12.77 -9.86
CA TRP A 102 18.33 -13.48 -9.22
C TRP A 102 17.41 -14.22 -10.18
N GLY A 103 17.46 -13.95 -11.49
CA GLY A 103 16.52 -14.51 -12.48
C GLY A 103 16.48 -16.05 -12.53
N LYS A 104 17.60 -16.72 -12.23
CA LYS A 104 17.67 -18.20 -12.18
C LYS A 104 17.33 -18.81 -10.82
N ARG A 105 17.17 -17.98 -9.77
CA ARG A 105 17.07 -18.41 -8.37
C ARG A 105 15.92 -17.72 -7.63
N ARG A 106 14.78 -17.53 -8.31
CA ARG A 106 13.59 -16.88 -7.74
C ARG A 106 13.16 -17.51 -6.42
N GLU A 107 13.11 -18.83 -6.32
CA GLU A 107 12.68 -19.53 -5.10
C GLU A 107 13.55 -19.22 -3.88
N LEU A 108 14.87 -19.10 -4.07
CA LEU A 108 15.80 -18.74 -2.99
C LEU A 108 15.62 -17.29 -2.54
N PHE A 109 15.34 -16.37 -3.49
CA PHE A 109 15.01 -14.98 -3.16
C PHE A 109 13.72 -14.90 -2.34
N VAL A 110 12.67 -15.59 -2.79
CA VAL A 110 11.37 -15.63 -2.09
C VAL A 110 11.52 -16.20 -0.69
N LEU A 111 12.26 -17.30 -0.53
CA LEU A 111 12.54 -17.88 0.79
C LEU A 111 13.27 -16.87 1.70
N GLY A 112 14.29 -16.18 1.18
CA GLY A 112 15.01 -15.14 1.92
C GLY A 112 14.09 -13.99 2.35
N LEU A 113 13.23 -13.51 1.44
CA LEU A 113 12.27 -12.46 1.72
C LEU A 113 11.27 -12.88 2.81
N ILE A 114 10.71 -14.09 2.73
CA ILE A 114 9.80 -14.61 3.76
C ILE A 114 10.48 -14.70 5.12
N ILE A 115 11.74 -15.13 5.17
CA ILE A 115 12.52 -15.15 6.43
C ILE A 115 12.69 -13.72 6.99
N VAL A 116 13.00 -12.73 6.14
CA VAL A 116 13.11 -11.33 6.58
C VAL A 116 11.76 -10.80 7.09
N CYS A 117 10.65 -11.07 6.39
CA CYS A 117 9.31 -10.71 6.84
C CYS A 117 8.96 -11.36 8.18
N PHE A 118 9.32 -12.64 8.37
CA PHE A 118 9.12 -13.37 9.62
C PHE A 118 9.93 -12.78 10.78
N LEU A 119 11.20 -12.44 10.54
CA LEU A 119 12.04 -11.78 11.54
C LEU A 119 11.50 -10.38 11.89
N GLY A 120 11.00 -9.64 10.91
CA GLY A 120 10.34 -8.35 11.13
C GLY A 120 9.05 -8.47 11.95
N SER A 121 8.25 -9.52 11.71
CA SER A 121 6.99 -9.75 12.44
C SER A 121 7.18 -10.30 13.86
N LEU A 122 8.39 -10.73 14.26
CA LEU A 122 8.66 -11.14 15.64
C LEU A 122 8.30 -10.06 16.66
N ALA A 123 8.51 -8.78 16.33
CA ALA A 123 8.11 -7.66 17.20
C ALA A 123 6.59 -7.61 17.42
N THR A 124 5.80 -7.95 16.39
CA THR A 124 4.33 -8.00 16.44
C THR A 124 3.78 -9.28 17.07
N LEU A 125 4.61 -10.31 17.30
CA LEU A 125 4.22 -11.57 17.95
C LEU A 125 4.43 -11.56 19.47
N THR A 126 4.88 -10.44 20.04
CA THR A 126 5.05 -10.27 21.49
C THR A 126 3.70 -10.04 22.20
N PHE A 127 3.67 -10.11 23.54
CA PHE A 127 2.46 -9.82 24.33
C PHE A 127 1.90 -8.41 24.07
N GLY A 128 2.77 -7.44 23.75
CA GLY A 128 2.40 -6.08 23.37
C GLY A 128 2.24 -5.88 21.86
N GLY A 129 2.21 -6.96 21.07
CA GLY A 129 2.25 -6.92 19.62
C GLY A 129 1.11 -6.12 18.98
N ALA A 130 -0.08 -6.13 19.57
CA ALA A 130 -1.21 -5.31 19.10
C ALA A 130 -0.88 -3.81 19.09
N TYR A 131 -0.11 -3.33 20.09
CA TYR A 131 0.29 -1.93 20.13
C TYR A 131 1.27 -1.58 19.01
N VAL A 132 2.17 -2.51 18.70
CA VAL A 132 3.16 -2.38 17.62
C VAL A 132 2.45 -2.37 16.26
N VAL A 133 1.46 -3.26 16.06
CA VAL A 133 0.63 -3.29 14.84
C VAL A 133 -0.08 -1.96 14.62
N LYS A 134 -0.75 -1.43 15.64
CA LYS A 134 -1.46 -0.14 15.53
C LYS A 134 -0.51 1.03 15.21
N LEU A 135 0.70 1.02 15.78
CA LEU A 135 1.73 2.03 15.47
C LEU A 135 2.16 1.96 13.99
N PHE A 136 2.43 0.75 13.47
CA PHE A 136 2.80 0.56 12.06
C PHE A 136 1.65 0.90 11.10
N GLU A 137 0.43 0.50 11.43
CA GLU A 137 -0.76 0.75 10.61
C GLU A 137 -0.98 2.25 10.39
N GLU A 138 -0.96 3.04 11.47
CA GLU A 138 -1.26 4.47 11.42
C GLU A 138 -0.08 5.30 10.88
N TYR A 139 1.15 5.05 11.34
CA TYR A 139 2.29 5.95 11.06
C TYR A 139 3.22 5.46 9.95
N ALA A 140 3.39 4.15 9.75
CA ALA A 140 4.39 3.65 8.80
C ALA A 140 3.87 3.66 7.36
N THR A 141 2.61 3.30 7.16
CA THR A 141 2.06 3.05 5.82
C THR A 141 1.36 4.28 5.23
N GLY A 142 0.44 4.89 5.98
CA GLY A 142 -0.46 5.95 5.49
C GLY A 142 0.24 7.10 4.77
N PRO A 143 1.01 7.96 5.48
CA PRO A 143 1.64 9.13 4.87
C PRO A 143 2.71 8.77 3.84
N ALA A 144 3.42 7.65 4.03
CA ALA A 144 4.48 7.21 3.13
C ALA A 144 3.93 6.78 1.76
N VAL A 145 2.93 5.89 1.75
CA VAL A 145 2.32 5.42 0.50
C VAL A 145 1.65 6.57 -0.26
N LEU A 146 0.91 7.45 0.43
CA LEU A 146 0.28 8.60 -0.20
C LEU A 146 1.30 9.53 -0.87
N THR A 147 2.45 9.77 -0.21
CA THR A 147 3.53 10.60 -0.76
C THR A 147 4.18 9.95 -1.99
N VAL A 148 4.46 8.64 -1.93
CA VAL A 148 5.05 7.90 -3.06
C VAL A 148 4.12 7.91 -4.28
N VAL A 149 2.83 7.60 -4.07
CA VAL A 149 1.84 7.58 -5.17
C VAL A 149 1.61 8.99 -5.73
N PHE A 150 1.69 10.03 -4.90
CA PHE A 150 1.67 11.42 -5.37
C PHE A 150 2.86 11.73 -6.28
N LEU A 151 4.08 11.37 -5.86
CA LEU A 151 5.29 11.58 -6.67
C LEU A 151 5.25 10.76 -7.96
N GLU A 152 4.74 9.54 -7.93
CA GLU A 152 4.53 8.70 -9.12
C GLU A 152 3.53 9.33 -10.09
N ALA A 153 2.38 9.80 -9.59
CA ALA A 153 1.37 10.46 -10.42
C ALA A 153 1.91 11.72 -11.10
N VAL A 154 2.73 12.51 -10.39
CA VAL A 154 3.44 13.68 -10.94
C VAL A 154 4.51 13.26 -11.95
N ALA A 155 5.30 12.22 -11.66
CA ALA A 155 6.32 11.71 -12.56
C ALA A 155 5.72 11.25 -13.90
N VAL A 156 4.65 10.45 -13.87
CA VAL A 156 4.00 9.95 -15.08
C VAL A 156 3.25 11.06 -15.82
N SER A 157 2.49 11.90 -15.13
CA SER A 157 1.61 12.86 -15.79
C SER A 157 2.34 14.11 -16.29
N TRP A 158 3.35 14.60 -15.55
CA TRP A 158 4.02 15.87 -15.84
C TRP A 158 5.43 15.71 -16.41
N PHE A 159 6.23 14.77 -15.89
CA PHE A 159 7.61 14.57 -16.37
C PHE A 159 7.65 13.70 -17.62
N TYR A 160 7.06 12.50 -17.59
CA TYR A 160 6.95 11.65 -18.76
C TYR A 160 6.00 12.26 -19.82
N GLY A 161 4.95 12.94 -19.33
CA GLY A 161 4.06 13.75 -20.13
C GLY A 161 2.80 13.01 -20.54
N ILE A 162 1.65 13.59 -20.17
CA ILE A 162 0.32 13.01 -20.42
C ILE A 162 0.05 12.68 -21.89
N THR A 163 0.60 13.45 -22.82
CA THR A 163 0.43 13.22 -24.26
C THR A 163 1.11 11.93 -24.70
N GLN A 164 2.33 11.67 -24.21
CA GLN A 164 3.04 10.43 -24.51
C GLN A 164 2.33 9.24 -23.88
N PHE A 165 1.96 9.35 -22.59
CA PHE A 165 1.19 8.30 -21.91
C PHE A 165 -0.13 7.97 -22.63
N CYS A 166 -0.85 8.97 -23.14
CA CYS A 166 -2.06 8.73 -23.93
C CYS A 166 -1.79 8.03 -25.27
N ASN A 167 -0.63 8.27 -25.88
CA ASN A 167 -0.23 7.59 -27.12
C ASN A 167 0.12 6.13 -26.83
N ASP A 168 0.83 5.85 -25.72
CA ASP A 168 1.17 4.49 -25.31
C ASP A 168 -0.11 3.70 -25.01
N VAL A 169 -1.08 4.28 -24.28
CA VAL A 169 -2.38 3.64 -24.04
C VAL A 169 -3.15 3.40 -25.34
N LYS A 170 -3.06 4.34 -26.31
CA LYS A 170 -3.68 4.17 -27.63
C LYS A 170 -3.03 3.03 -28.40
N GLU A 171 -1.72 2.84 -28.29
CA GLU A 171 -1.00 1.72 -28.89
C GLU A 171 -1.39 0.39 -28.24
N MET A 172 -1.50 0.35 -26.91
CA MET A 172 -1.88 -0.85 -26.17
C MET A 172 -3.34 -1.30 -26.39
N LEU A 173 -4.28 -0.35 -26.47
CA LEU A 173 -5.72 -0.65 -26.51
C LEU A 173 -6.38 -0.34 -27.86
N GLY A 174 -5.63 0.20 -28.83
CA GLY A 174 -6.13 0.66 -30.12
C GLY A 174 -6.94 1.96 -30.08
N SER A 175 -7.24 2.51 -28.90
CA SER A 175 -8.05 3.73 -28.74
C SER A 175 -7.47 4.66 -27.67
N ALA A 176 -7.49 5.97 -27.95
CA ALA A 176 -6.94 6.95 -27.03
C ALA A 176 -7.86 7.15 -25.81
N PRO A 177 -7.30 7.31 -24.60
CA PRO A 177 -8.10 7.62 -23.44
C PRO A 177 -8.80 8.98 -23.61
N GLY A 178 -10.07 9.03 -23.21
CA GLY A 178 -10.91 10.23 -23.32
C GLY A 178 -10.40 11.40 -22.47
N TRP A 179 -10.93 12.59 -22.74
CA TRP A 179 -10.61 13.84 -22.02
C TRP A 179 -10.73 13.70 -20.50
N TYR A 180 -11.77 13.00 -20.02
CA TYR A 180 -11.99 12.77 -18.59
C TYR A 180 -10.75 12.19 -17.90
N TRP A 181 -10.20 11.10 -18.45
CA TRP A 181 -9.01 10.44 -17.89
C TRP A 181 -7.78 11.35 -17.88
N ARG A 182 -7.62 12.17 -18.92
CA ARG A 182 -6.51 13.14 -18.99
C ARG A 182 -6.58 14.18 -17.88
N VAL A 183 -7.76 14.74 -17.62
CA VAL A 183 -7.97 15.70 -16.53
C VAL A 183 -7.76 15.03 -15.17
N CYS A 184 -8.25 13.79 -15.02
CA CYS A 184 -8.06 13.03 -13.80
C CYS A 184 -6.57 12.84 -13.48
N TRP A 185 -5.79 12.37 -14.45
CA TRP A 185 -4.36 12.11 -14.25
C TRP A 185 -3.54 13.39 -14.04
N VAL A 186 -3.80 14.45 -14.80
CA VAL A 186 -2.99 15.68 -14.73
C VAL A 186 -3.30 16.54 -13.51
N ALA A 187 -4.57 16.60 -13.08
CA ALA A 187 -5.02 17.55 -12.08
C ALA A 187 -5.73 16.90 -10.90
N ILE A 188 -6.79 16.12 -11.13
CA ILE A 188 -7.67 15.67 -10.04
C ILE A 188 -6.96 14.70 -9.10
N SER A 189 -6.30 13.67 -9.62
CA SER A 189 -5.62 12.66 -8.80
C SER A 189 -4.45 13.23 -8.00
N PRO A 190 -3.50 14.00 -8.59
CA PRO A 190 -2.43 14.61 -7.81
C PRO A 190 -2.96 15.57 -6.73
N LEU A 191 -4.00 16.35 -7.03
CA LEU A 191 -4.57 17.31 -6.09
C LEU A 191 -5.34 16.63 -4.96
N PHE A 192 -6.04 15.53 -5.25
CA PHE A 192 -6.68 14.67 -4.25
C PHE A 192 -5.63 14.05 -3.32
N LEU A 193 -4.57 13.45 -3.86
CA LEU A 193 -3.49 12.85 -3.05
C LEU A 193 -2.76 13.90 -2.20
N LEU A 194 -2.49 15.08 -2.76
CA LEU A 194 -1.89 16.20 -2.03
C LEU A 194 -2.80 16.67 -0.89
N PHE A 195 -4.11 16.79 -1.13
CA PHE A 195 -5.08 17.17 -0.12
C PHE A 195 -5.10 16.18 1.06
N VAL A 196 -5.19 14.87 0.79
CA VAL A 196 -5.20 13.84 1.83
C VAL A 196 -3.89 13.84 2.62
N THR A 197 -2.74 13.95 1.93
CA THR A 197 -1.43 14.00 2.57
C THR A 197 -1.28 15.22 3.48
N CYS A 198 -1.66 16.41 3.02
CA CYS A 198 -1.63 17.63 3.82
C CYS A 198 -2.58 17.56 5.03
N SER A 199 -3.76 16.95 4.87
CA SER A 199 -4.71 16.74 5.96
C SER A 199 -4.10 15.85 7.06
N PHE A 200 -3.48 14.75 6.66
CA PHE A 200 -2.81 13.81 7.58
C PHE A 200 -1.65 14.46 8.33
N LEU A 201 -0.84 15.27 7.65
CA LEU A 201 0.28 15.99 8.28
C LEU A 201 -0.18 17.11 9.22
N SER A 202 -1.33 17.74 8.94
CA SER A 202 -1.85 18.84 9.75
C SER A 202 -2.53 18.36 11.02
N ASN A 203 -3.21 17.21 10.97
CA ASN A 203 -3.93 16.62 12.09
C ASN A 203 -3.46 15.18 12.31
N PRO A 204 -2.30 14.97 12.98
CA PRO A 204 -1.83 13.64 13.30
C PRO A 204 -2.84 12.94 14.23
N PRO A 205 -3.21 11.67 13.96
CA PRO A 205 -4.14 10.94 14.81
C PRO A 205 -3.51 10.69 16.18
N GLU A 206 -4.30 10.91 17.24
CA GLU A 206 -3.95 10.47 18.58
C GLU A 206 -3.95 8.94 18.62
N LEU A 207 -2.81 8.36 19.01
CA LEU A 207 -2.67 6.92 19.13
C LEU A 207 -3.23 6.46 20.47
N ARG A 208 -4.35 5.76 20.41
CA ARG A 208 -4.93 5.05 21.55
C ARG A 208 -5.36 3.67 21.11
N LEU A 209 -5.09 2.67 21.95
CA LEU A 209 -5.59 1.32 21.77
C LEU A 209 -6.02 0.77 23.13
N PHE A 210 -7.24 0.26 23.20
CA PHE A 210 -7.89 -0.09 24.47
C PHE A 210 -7.91 1.11 25.43
N GLU A 211 -7.41 0.92 26.66
CA GLU A 211 -7.28 1.95 27.69
C GLU A 211 -5.85 2.50 27.81
N TYR A 212 -5.01 2.27 26.81
CA TYR A 212 -3.63 2.73 26.81
C TYR A 212 -3.42 3.89 25.83
N ASP A 213 -3.05 5.04 26.39
CA ASP A 213 -2.62 6.21 25.63
C ASP A 213 -1.13 6.10 25.32
N TYR A 214 -0.80 6.28 24.05
CA TYR A 214 0.58 6.14 23.61
C TYR A 214 1.41 7.35 24.06
N PRO A 215 2.62 7.13 24.60
CA PRO A 215 3.49 8.21 25.03
C PRO A 215 4.06 8.98 23.83
N TYR A 216 4.28 10.29 23.98
CA TYR A 216 4.69 11.18 22.89
C TYR A 216 5.88 10.69 22.03
N TRP A 217 6.84 9.97 22.63
CA TRP A 217 7.99 9.42 21.89
C TRP A 217 7.59 8.42 20.79
N THR A 218 6.43 7.74 20.91
CA THR A 218 5.97 6.81 19.87
C THR A 218 5.52 7.54 18.62
N THR A 219 4.99 8.76 18.74
CA THR A 219 4.66 9.60 17.58
C THR A 219 5.94 9.98 16.83
N VAL A 220 7.00 10.38 17.54
CA VAL A 220 8.32 10.65 16.95
C VAL A 220 8.86 9.40 16.26
N LEU A 221 8.80 8.25 16.92
CA LEU A 221 9.20 6.97 16.34
C LEU A 221 8.39 6.63 15.08
N GLY A 222 7.07 6.85 15.11
CA GLY A 222 6.18 6.64 13.97
C GLY A 222 6.58 7.48 12.77
N TYR A 223 6.87 8.76 12.97
CA TYR A 223 7.39 9.62 11.90
C TYR A 223 8.76 9.17 11.38
N CYS A 224 9.66 8.71 12.27
CA CYS A 224 10.93 8.13 11.83
C CYS A 224 10.71 6.89 10.95
N ILE A 225 9.79 6.00 11.31
CA ILE A 225 9.46 4.82 10.49
C ILE A 225 8.85 5.24 9.15
N GLY A 226 7.85 6.12 9.16
CA GLY A 226 7.18 6.57 7.92
C GLY A 226 8.13 7.32 6.97
N THR A 227 9.06 8.12 7.50
CA THR A 227 10.06 8.82 6.67
C THR A 227 11.21 7.93 6.21
N SER A 228 11.49 6.82 6.91
CA SER A 228 12.59 5.90 6.56
C SER A 228 12.42 5.25 5.18
N SER A 229 11.18 5.09 4.71
CA SER A 229 10.89 4.58 3.36
C SER A 229 11.00 5.68 2.30
N ILE A 230 10.49 6.88 2.60
CA ILE A 230 10.45 8.01 1.64
C ILE A 230 11.85 8.54 1.35
N ILE A 231 12.77 8.53 2.33
CA ILE A 231 14.11 9.12 2.21
C ILE A 231 14.95 8.50 1.08
N PHE A 232 14.65 7.27 0.65
CA PHE A 232 15.36 6.63 -0.47
C PHE A 232 15.15 7.38 -1.79
N ILE A 233 14.02 8.05 -2.00
CA ILE A 233 13.74 8.83 -3.21
C ILE A 233 14.71 10.02 -3.38
N PRO A 234 14.80 10.97 -2.41
CA PRO A 234 15.76 12.07 -2.53
C PRO A 234 17.22 11.59 -2.45
N LEU A 235 17.52 10.55 -1.68
CA LEU A 235 18.87 9.96 -1.66
C LEU A 235 19.28 9.45 -3.04
N TYR A 236 18.40 8.74 -3.74
CA TYR A 236 18.66 8.25 -5.09
C TYR A 236 18.78 9.40 -6.10
N MET A 237 17.96 10.44 -6.00
CA MET A 237 18.09 11.66 -6.82
C MET A 237 19.49 12.29 -6.64
N VAL A 238 19.95 12.46 -5.41
CA VAL A 238 21.27 13.03 -5.12
C VAL A 238 22.38 12.13 -5.65
N TYR A 239 22.28 10.82 -5.42
CA TYR A 239 23.24 9.84 -5.93
C TYR A 239 23.35 9.89 -7.47
N ARG A 240 22.23 9.97 -8.19
CA ARG A 240 22.21 10.05 -9.65
C ARG A 240 22.81 11.36 -10.16
N LEU A 241 22.53 12.48 -9.49
CA LEU A 241 23.10 13.78 -9.83
C LEU A 241 24.61 13.88 -9.57
N ILE A 242 25.14 13.16 -8.58
CA ILE A 242 26.59 13.14 -8.32
C ILE A 242 27.32 12.23 -9.31
N SER A 243 26.75 11.05 -9.60
CA SER A 243 27.37 10.03 -10.45
C SER A 243 27.34 10.36 -11.95
N THR A 244 26.40 11.21 -12.40
CA THR A 244 26.32 11.62 -13.81
C THR A 244 27.35 12.71 -14.14
N PRO A 245 28.21 12.52 -15.16
CA PRO A 245 29.15 13.55 -15.59
C PRO A 245 28.43 14.69 -16.34
N GLY A 246 29.00 15.90 -16.29
CA GLY A 246 28.48 17.09 -16.99
C GLY A 246 28.12 18.25 -16.06
N THR A 247 27.51 19.28 -16.63
CA THR A 247 26.99 20.44 -15.89
C THR A 247 25.65 20.14 -15.20
N LEU A 248 25.25 20.90 -14.18
CA LEU A 248 23.99 20.66 -13.46
C LEU A 248 22.76 20.61 -14.38
N LYS A 249 22.70 21.48 -15.39
CA LYS A 249 21.58 21.53 -16.34
C LYS A 249 21.54 20.29 -17.23
N GLU A 250 22.70 19.83 -17.70
CA GLU A 250 22.81 18.61 -18.51
C GLU A 250 22.47 17.37 -17.69
N ARG A 251 22.93 17.29 -16.43
CA ARG A 251 22.62 16.18 -15.52
C ARG A 251 21.12 16.05 -15.25
N ILE A 252 20.45 17.18 -14.97
CA ILE A 252 19.00 17.19 -14.73
C ILE A 252 18.26 16.79 -16.01
N LEU A 253 18.61 17.38 -17.16
CA LEU A 253 17.96 17.05 -18.43
C LEU A 253 18.11 15.56 -18.77
N LYS A 254 19.33 15.02 -18.65
CA LYS A 254 19.62 13.61 -18.90
C LYS A 254 18.90 12.68 -17.91
N SER A 255 18.64 13.12 -16.68
CA SER A 255 17.95 12.32 -15.67
C SER A 255 16.42 12.30 -15.85
N ILE A 256 15.86 13.29 -16.53
CA ILE A 256 14.43 13.37 -16.84
C ILE A 256 14.10 12.67 -18.17
N THR A 257 15.04 12.65 -19.12
CA THR A 257 14.85 11.97 -20.39
C THR A 257 14.88 10.45 -20.20
N PRO A 258 13.84 9.72 -20.65
CA PRO A 258 13.81 8.25 -20.56
C PRO A 258 14.88 7.62 -21.45
N GLU A 259 15.30 6.41 -21.12
CA GLU A 259 16.26 5.65 -21.92
C GLU A 259 15.66 5.32 -23.30
N THR A 260 16.45 5.55 -24.35
CA THR A 260 16.06 5.11 -25.70
C THR A 260 16.53 3.67 -25.87
N ALA A 261 15.70 2.79 -26.45
CA ALA A 261 15.98 1.34 -26.60
C ALA A 261 17.32 0.98 -27.29
N THR A 262 18.01 1.96 -27.86
CA THR A 262 19.34 1.84 -28.49
C THR A 262 20.52 2.15 -27.56
N GLU A 263 20.29 2.66 -26.35
CA GLU A 263 21.36 2.88 -25.37
C GLU A 263 21.57 1.61 -24.53
N ILE A 264 22.76 1.02 -24.65
CA ILE A 264 23.20 -0.09 -23.80
C ILE A 264 23.18 0.42 -22.35
N PRO A 265 22.55 -0.30 -21.38
CA PRO A 265 22.42 0.16 -20.02
C PRO A 265 23.79 0.54 -19.45
N PHE A 266 23.91 1.78 -18.98
CA PHE A 266 25.12 2.31 -18.37
C PHE A 266 25.30 1.67 -16.99
N GLY A 267 25.76 0.42 -16.99
CA GLY A 267 25.82 -0.45 -15.81
C GLY A 267 26.49 -1.80 -16.04
N ASP A 268 26.75 -2.20 -17.29
CA ASP A 268 27.66 -3.32 -17.57
C ASP A 268 29.10 -2.90 -17.20
N ILE A 269 29.43 -3.10 -15.93
CA ILE A 269 30.80 -3.33 -15.49
C ILE A 269 31.32 -4.43 -16.41
N ARG A 270 32.21 -4.06 -17.34
CA ARG A 270 33.06 -4.99 -18.06
C ARG A 270 33.79 -5.87 -17.04
N MET A 271 33.21 -7.00 -16.65
CA MET A 271 33.99 -8.11 -16.14
C MET A 271 34.74 -8.65 -17.35
N ASN A 272 36.02 -8.29 -17.38
CA ASN A 272 36.98 -8.55 -18.43
C ASN A 272 36.83 -9.98 -18.99
N ALA A 273 36.85 -10.05 -20.31
CA ALA A 273 37.31 -11.23 -21.02
C ALA A 273 38.71 -11.62 -20.53
N VAL A 274 38.83 -12.80 -19.92
CA VAL A 274 39.93 -13.77 -20.08
C VAL A 274 39.32 -15.16 -20.00
#